data_AF-A0A3C0ZC31-F1
#
_entry.id   AF-A0A3C0ZC31-F1
#
_cell.length_a   1.000
_cell.length_b   1.000
_cell.length_c   1.000
_cell.angle_alpha   90.00
_cell.angle_beta   90.00
_cell.angle_gamma   90.00
#
_symmetry.space_group_name_H-M   'P 1'
#
loop_
_entity.id
_entity.type
_entity.pdbx_description
1 polymer ?
#
loop_
_entity_poly.entity_id
_entity_poly.type
_entity_poly.pdbx_seq_one_letter_code
_entity_poly.pdbx_strand_id
1 'polypeptide(L)'
;HTASLVHDDVVDNSYERRGFFSINALWKNKIAVLVGDFLLSRGLLLSVKHQDYHLLKIVSEAVDQMSEGELLQIEKARKLDIEESIYFEVIRKKTASLIASCCACGSASSNADQETIDKLHQFGEKIGIAFQIKDDLFDFGLDDVGKPLGNDIKEKKMTLPLIYALNQVTSSEKRRIINLIKNHNEDTHKVAEVIDFVRQSGGLEYATNKMLEYQQDAFRILEDFPDSEYKSGLEQLVKYTTERKK
;
A
#
# COMPACT_ATOMS: atom_id res chain seq x y z
N HIS A 1 -11.77 2.33 -4.73
CA HIS A 1 -10.58 1.91 -5.49
C HIS A 1 -10.39 2.69 -6.80
N THR A 2 -11.24 2.57 -7.84
CA THR A 2 -10.98 3.27 -9.13
C THR A 2 -10.81 4.77 -9.00
N ALA A 3 -11.63 5.44 -8.17
CA ALA A 3 -11.48 6.86 -7.90
C ALA A 3 -10.09 7.22 -7.33
N SER A 4 -9.59 6.44 -6.37
CA SER A 4 -8.26 6.68 -5.79
C SER A 4 -7.16 6.49 -6.83
N LEU A 5 -7.22 5.46 -7.68
CA LEU A 5 -6.22 5.28 -8.74
C LEU A 5 -6.13 6.47 -9.70
N VAL A 6 -7.28 7.06 -10.05
CA VAL A 6 -7.34 8.24 -10.93
C VAL A 6 -6.74 9.46 -10.25
N HIS A 7 -6.99 9.64 -8.94
CA HIS A 7 -6.39 10.71 -8.15
C HIS A 7 -4.88 10.48 -7.94
N ASP A 8 -4.46 9.25 -7.63
CA ASP A 8 -3.06 8.85 -7.45
C ASP A 8 -2.24 9.14 -8.72
N ASP A 9 -2.76 8.81 -9.91
CA ASP A 9 -2.07 9.12 -11.18
C ASP A 9 -1.80 10.63 -11.35
N VAL A 10 -2.69 11.49 -10.85
CA VAL A 10 -2.50 12.94 -10.85
C VAL A 10 -1.45 13.37 -9.82
N VAL A 11 -1.49 12.79 -8.62
CA VAL A 11 -0.56 13.10 -7.52
C VAL A 11 0.87 12.69 -7.88
N ASP A 12 1.04 11.47 -8.39
CA ASP A 12 2.33 10.87 -8.73
C ASP A 12 2.85 11.31 -10.12
N ASN A 13 2.07 12.09 -10.88
CA ASN A 13 2.35 12.42 -12.29
C ASN A 13 2.56 11.19 -13.18
N SER A 14 1.84 10.10 -12.91
CA SER A 14 1.89 8.90 -13.71
C SER A 14 1.11 9.08 -15.01
N TYR A 15 1.76 8.86 -16.15
CA TYR A 15 1.14 8.96 -17.48
C TYR A 15 0.68 7.61 -18.05
N GLU A 16 0.99 6.52 -17.36
CA GLU A 16 0.63 5.15 -17.78
C GLU A 16 0.13 4.33 -16.58
N ARG A 17 -0.92 3.54 -16.79
CA ARG A 17 -1.44 2.58 -15.82
C ARG A 17 -1.87 1.30 -16.51
N ARG A 18 -1.31 0.17 -16.07
CA ARG A 18 -1.59 -1.18 -16.63
C ARG A 18 -1.36 -1.26 -18.15
N GLY A 19 -0.33 -0.59 -18.68
CA GLY A 19 0.03 -0.59 -20.10
C GLY A 19 -0.81 0.32 -20.99
N PHE A 20 -1.66 1.17 -20.41
CA PHE A 20 -2.46 2.17 -21.12
C PHE A 20 -2.19 3.56 -20.58
N PHE A 21 -2.45 4.59 -21.39
CA PHE A 21 -2.38 5.98 -20.92
C PHE A 21 -3.34 6.24 -19.76
N SER A 22 -2.87 6.94 -18.74
CA SER A 22 -3.68 7.37 -17.61
C SER A 22 -4.68 8.47 -18.03
N ILE A 23 -5.69 8.73 -17.18
CA ILE A 23 -6.72 9.75 -17.49
C ILE A 23 -6.09 11.15 -17.57
N ASN A 24 -5.14 11.46 -16.70
CA ASN A 24 -4.41 12.73 -16.73
C ASN A 24 -3.48 12.86 -17.94
N ALA A 25 -2.92 11.76 -18.47
CA ALA A 25 -2.17 11.80 -19.72
C ALA A 25 -3.05 12.21 -20.91
N LEU A 26 -4.26 11.66 -21.00
CA LEU A 26 -5.18 11.90 -22.12
C LEU A 26 -5.94 13.22 -22.00
N TRP A 27 -6.39 13.56 -20.78
CA TRP A 27 -7.37 14.63 -20.56
C TRP A 27 -6.93 15.69 -19.55
N LYS A 28 -5.67 15.65 -19.11
CA LYS A 28 -5.07 16.57 -18.11
C LYS A 28 -5.67 16.42 -16.72
N ASN A 29 -4.97 16.99 -15.73
CA ASN A 29 -5.29 16.81 -14.31
C ASN A 29 -6.71 17.27 -13.94
N LYS A 30 -7.22 18.35 -14.54
CA LYS A 30 -8.57 18.87 -14.22
C LYS A 30 -9.67 17.86 -14.48
N ILE A 31 -9.59 17.13 -15.61
CA ILE A 31 -10.60 16.13 -15.96
C ILE A 31 -10.44 14.89 -15.07
N ALA A 32 -9.18 14.46 -14.83
CA ALA A 32 -8.92 13.33 -13.95
C ALA A 32 -9.48 13.54 -12.54
N VAL A 33 -9.25 14.71 -11.93
CA VAL A 33 -9.80 15.04 -10.60
C VAL A 33 -11.32 14.92 -10.58
N LEU A 34 -12.02 15.54 -11.53
CA LEU A 34 -13.48 15.50 -11.61
C LEU A 34 -14.04 14.09 -11.86
N VAL A 35 -13.34 13.26 -12.63
CA VAL A 35 -13.71 11.85 -12.84
C VAL A 35 -13.56 11.06 -11.54
N GLY A 36 -12.48 11.27 -10.79
CA GLY A 36 -12.30 10.64 -9.48
C GLY A 36 -13.42 11.04 -8.50
N ASP A 37 -13.75 12.33 -8.43
CA ASP A 37 -14.84 12.84 -7.58
C ASP A 37 -16.20 12.25 -7.97
N PHE A 38 -16.46 12.15 -9.27
CA PHE A 38 -17.67 11.53 -9.80
C PHE A 38 -17.74 10.05 -9.41
N LEU A 39 -16.67 9.28 -9.58
CA LEU A 39 -16.65 7.86 -9.24
C LEU A 39 -16.84 7.63 -7.73
N LEU A 40 -16.20 8.45 -6.89
CA LEU A 40 -16.37 8.39 -5.44
C LEU A 40 -17.83 8.70 -5.05
N SER A 41 -18.38 9.81 -5.54
CA SER A 41 -19.76 10.21 -5.24
C SER A 41 -20.78 9.16 -5.70
N ARG A 42 -20.56 8.50 -6.84
CA ARG A 42 -21.40 7.39 -7.33
C ARG A 42 -21.41 6.20 -6.37
N GLY A 43 -20.26 5.85 -5.78
CA GLY A 43 -20.16 4.80 -4.78
C GLY A 43 -20.95 5.14 -3.51
N LEU A 44 -20.74 6.33 -2.95
CA LEU A 44 -21.43 6.78 -1.74
C LEU A 44 -22.96 6.89 -1.95
N LEU A 45 -23.39 7.43 -3.09
CA LEU A 45 -24.81 7.55 -3.44
C LEU A 45 -25.49 6.18 -3.59
N LEU A 46 -24.76 5.14 -3.98
CA LEU A 46 -25.32 3.79 -4.06
C LEU A 46 -25.76 3.31 -2.67
N SER A 47 -24.87 3.40 -1.68
CA SER A 47 -25.20 3.02 -0.29
C SER A 47 -26.35 3.86 0.28
N VAL A 48 -26.39 5.17 0.01
CA VAL A 48 -27.50 6.04 0.46
C VAL A 48 -28.83 5.62 -0.16
N LYS A 49 -28.86 5.30 -1.46
CA LYS A 49 -30.08 4.87 -2.16
C LYS A 49 -30.65 3.56 -1.61
N HIS A 50 -29.78 2.67 -1.16
CA HIS A 50 -30.16 1.38 -0.57
C HIS A 50 -30.33 1.44 0.96
N GLN A 51 -30.11 2.60 1.59
CA GLN A 51 -30.16 2.77 3.05
C GLN A 51 -29.13 1.91 3.80
N ASP A 52 -28.02 1.57 3.15
CA ASP A 52 -26.93 0.75 3.69
C ASP A 52 -25.97 1.60 4.55
N TYR A 53 -26.48 2.24 5.60
CA TYR A 53 -25.72 3.23 6.39
C TYR A 53 -24.49 2.63 7.10
N HIS A 54 -24.56 1.36 7.49
CA HIS A 54 -23.43 0.69 8.13
C HIS A 54 -22.28 0.47 7.13
N LEU A 55 -22.58 -0.03 5.92
CA LEU A 55 -21.57 -0.18 4.86
C LEU A 55 -21.03 1.18 4.43
N LEU A 56 -21.90 2.19 4.31
CA LEU A 56 -21.49 3.57 4.01
C LEU A 56 -20.48 4.09 5.05
N LYS A 57 -20.70 3.81 6.33
CA LYS A 57 -19.77 4.20 7.41
C LYS A 57 -18.40 3.54 7.22
N ILE A 58 -18.36 2.21 7.06
CA ILE A 58 -17.12 1.44 6.87
C ILE A 58 -16.32 1.98 5.67
N VAL A 59 -16.98 2.19 4.53
CA VAL A 59 -16.33 2.69 3.31
C VAL A 59 -15.87 4.14 3.47
N SER A 60 -16.65 4.99 4.13
CA SER A 60 -16.30 6.41 4.32
C SER A 60 -15.09 6.57 5.25
N GLU A 61 -15.03 5.79 6.33
CA GLU A 61 -13.87 5.76 7.23
C GLU A 61 -12.61 5.28 6.50
N ALA A 62 -12.72 4.28 5.62
CA ALA A 62 -11.59 3.85 4.79
C ALA A 62 -11.13 4.95 3.81
N VAL A 63 -12.05 5.67 3.16
CA VAL A 63 -11.71 6.78 2.25
C VAL A 63 -11.01 7.93 2.99
N ASP A 64 -11.47 8.24 4.20
CA ASP A 64 -10.83 9.22 5.08
C ASP A 64 -9.39 8.80 5.41
N GLN A 65 -9.21 7.58 5.91
CA GLN A 65 -7.89 7.01 6.20
C GLN A 65 -6.98 6.99 4.97
N MET A 66 -7.48 6.57 3.81
CA MET A 66 -6.69 6.57 2.57
C MET A 66 -6.14 7.96 2.24
N SER A 67 -6.99 8.97 2.37
CA SER A 67 -6.62 10.37 2.10
C SER A 67 -5.59 10.88 3.11
N GLU A 68 -5.78 10.59 4.40
CA GLU A 68 -4.78 10.92 5.44
C GLU A 68 -3.44 10.22 5.21
N GLY A 69 -3.46 8.94 4.83
CA GLY A 69 -2.27 8.16 4.54
C GLY A 69 -1.46 8.71 3.38
N GLU A 70 -2.14 9.13 2.31
CA GLU A 70 -1.49 9.76 1.16
C GLU A 70 -0.86 11.12 1.53
N LEU A 71 -1.57 11.95 2.29
CA LEU A 71 -1.04 13.23 2.77
C LEU A 71 0.18 13.05 3.67
N LEU A 72 0.14 12.08 4.58
CA LEU A 72 1.26 11.75 5.47
C LEU A 72 2.46 11.25 4.66
N GLN A 73 2.25 10.42 3.64
CA GLN A 73 3.31 9.96 2.74
C GLN A 73 3.98 11.14 2.01
N ILE A 74 3.19 12.06 1.45
CA ILE A 74 3.69 13.25 0.75
C ILE A 74 4.50 14.14 1.69
N GLU A 75 4.02 14.35 2.93
CA GLU A 75 4.73 15.14 3.93
C GLU A 75 6.11 14.55 4.24
N LYS A 76 6.16 13.23 4.47
CA LYS A 76 7.38 12.51 4.85
C LYS A 76 8.37 12.36 3.71
N ALA A 77 7.91 12.14 2.48
CA ALA A 77 8.76 12.12 1.29
C ALA A 77 9.51 13.45 1.09
N ARG A 78 8.88 14.60 1.41
CA ARG A 78 9.53 15.92 1.33
C ARG A 78 10.66 16.11 2.35
N LYS A 79 10.50 15.55 3.55
CA LYS A 79 11.45 15.70 4.66
C LYS A 79 12.54 14.61 4.67
N LEU A 80 12.29 13.45 4.05
CA LEU A 80 13.16 12.26 4.06
C LEU A 80 13.49 11.78 5.48
N ASP A 81 12.55 11.97 6.42
CA ASP A 81 12.71 11.73 7.86
C ASP A 81 11.70 10.70 8.39
N ILE A 82 11.39 9.67 7.59
CA ILE A 82 10.41 8.67 8.00
C ILE A 82 11.01 7.71 9.04
N GLU A 83 10.27 7.54 10.13
CA GLU A 83 10.49 6.47 11.09
C GLU A 83 9.68 5.24 10.70
N GLU A 84 10.10 4.07 11.16
CA GLU A 84 9.42 2.81 10.85
C GLU A 84 7.95 2.79 11.30
N SER A 85 7.64 3.37 12.46
CA SER A 85 6.27 3.52 12.97
C SER A 85 5.38 4.31 12.01
N ILE A 86 5.91 5.41 11.47
CA ILE A 86 5.22 6.26 10.50
C ILE A 86 5.03 5.52 9.17
N TYR A 87 6.03 4.74 8.73
CA TYR A 87 5.87 3.90 7.55
C TYR A 87 4.69 2.94 7.70
N PHE A 88 4.60 2.22 8.83
CA PHE A 88 3.47 1.33 9.10
C PHE A 88 2.14 2.07 9.15
N GLU A 89 2.10 3.28 9.72
CA GLU A 89 0.90 4.10 9.72
C GLU A 89 0.47 4.49 8.29
N VAL A 90 1.41 4.90 7.44
CA VAL A 90 1.16 5.25 6.03
C VAL A 90 0.56 4.06 5.29
N ILE A 91 1.20 2.89 5.31
CA ILE A 91 0.71 1.74 4.52
C ILE A 91 -0.60 1.17 5.09
N ARG A 92 -0.80 1.25 6.41
CA ARG A 92 -2.06 0.89 7.06
C ARG A 92 -3.20 1.78 6.54
N LYS A 93 -2.99 3.10 6.56
CA LYS A 93 -3.99 4.08 6.15
C LYS A 93 -4.23 4.09 4.65
N LYS A 94 -3.17 4.09 3.83
CA LYS A 94 -3.25 4.23 2.36
C LYS A 94 -3.74 2.97 1.67
N THR A 95 -3.26 1.79 2.09
CA THR A 95 -3.48 0.53 1.38
C THR A 95 -4.34 -0.43 2.19
N ALA A 96 -3.98 -0.66 3.45
CA ALA A 96 -4.62 -1.71 4.24
C ALA A 96 -6.06 -1.38 4.64
N SER A 97 -6.38 -0.12 4.89
CA SER A 97 -7.72 0.37 5.23
C SER A 97 -8.77 -0.02 4.19
N LEU A 98 -8.43 0.07 2.90
CA LEU A 98 -9.34 -0.31 1.82
C LEU A 98 -9.60 -1.81 1.83
N ILE A 99 -8.56 -2.63 2.01
CA ILE A 99 -8.69 -4.09 2.05
C ILE A 99 -9.48 -4.52 3.30
N ALA A 100 -9.17 -3.91 4.45
CA ALA A 100 -9.92 -4.08 5.69
C ALA A 100 -11.41 -3.75 5.52
N SER A 101 -11.71 -2.63 4.87
CA SER A 101 -13.09 -2.22 4.56
C SER A 101 -13.82 -3.21 3.66
N CYS A 102 -13.13 -3.81 2.67
CA CYS A 102 -13.72 -4.83 1.80
C CYS A 102 -14.10 -6.09 2.60
N CYS A 103 -13.24 -6.56 3.50
CA CYS A 103 -13.51 -7.71 4.36
C CYS A 103 -14.64 -7.43 5.36
N ALA A 104 -14.65 -6.23 5.95
CA ALA A 104 -15.70 -5.77 6.85
C ALA A 104 -17.05 -5.61 6.14
N CYS A 105 -17.09 -5.00 4.95
CA CYS A 105 -18.31 -4.89 4.16
C CYS A 105 -18.84 -6.26 3.72
N GLY A 106 -17.96 -7.18 3.32
CA GLY A 106 -18.33 -8.54 2.95
C GLY A 106 -19.07 -9.27 4.09
N SER A 107 -18.55 -9.19 5.31
CA SER A 107 -19.19 -9.78 6.48
C SER A 107 -20.42 -9.02 6.96
N ALA A 108 -20.40 -7.69 6.93
CA ALA A 108 -21.57 -6.88 7.25
C ALA A 108 -22.78 -7.20 6.33
N SER A 109 -22.51 -7.48 5.06
CA SER A 109 -23.56 -7.81 4.08
C SER A 109 -24.24 -9.18 4.30
N SER A 110 -23.66 -10.05 5.13
CA SER A 110 -24.25 -11.34 5.49
C SER A 110 -24.98 -11.32 6.84
N ASN A 111 -25.19 -10.13 7.44
CA ASN A 111 -25.73 -9.94 8.78
C ASN A 111 -24.90 -10.64 9.87
N ALA A 112 -23.57 -10.71 9.69
CA ALA A 112 -22.67 -11.16 10.75
C ALA A 112 -22.74 -10.22 11.98
N ASP A 113 -22.37 -10.74 13.15
CA ASP A 113 -22.26 -9.91 14.35
C ASP A 113 -21.05 -8.96 14.28
N GLN A 114 -21.05 -7.94 15.15
CA GLN A 114 -20.00 -6.92 15.16
C GLN A 114 -18.62 -7.53 15.43
N GLU A 115 -18.54 -8.57 16.27
CA GLU A 115 -17.28 -9.28 16.54
C GLU A 115 -16.70 -9.89 15.27
N THR A 116 -17.51 -10.57 14.46
CA THR A 116 -17.08 -11.15 13.18
C THR A 116 -16.65 -10.08 12.18
N ILE A 117 -17.39 -8.97 12.12
CA ILE A 117 -17.05 -7.83 11.24
C ILE A 117 -15.69 -7.25 11.64
N ASP A 118 -15.45 -7.05 12.94
CA ASP A 118 -14.19 -6.50 13.46
C ASP A 118 -13.01 -7.46 13.26
N LYS A 119 -13.24 -8.78 13.42
CA LYS A 119 -12.22 -9.81 13.10
C LYS A 119 -11.84 -9.78 11.63
N LEU A 120 -12.83 -9.71 10.73
CA LEU A 120 -12.56 -9.68 9.29
C LEU A 120 -11.98 -8.34 8.83
N HIS A 121 -12.31 -7.24 9.49
CA HIS A 121 -11.63 -5.96 9.31
C HIS A 121 -10.14 -6.08 9.66
N GLN A 122 -9.81 -6.63 10.84
CA GLN A 122 -8.42 -6.84 11.27
C GLN A 122 -7.67 -7.79 10.31
N PHE A 123 -8.31 -8.87 9.87
CA PHE A 123 -7.76 -9.77 8.87
C PHE A 123 -7.39 -9.03 7.57
N GLY A 124 -8.29 -8.21 7.04
CA GLY A 124 -8.03 -7.41 5.85
C GLY A 124 -6.92 -6.38 6.05
N GLU A 125 -6.82 -5.76 7.23
CA GLU A 125 -5.72 -4.85 7.57
C GLU A 125 -4.36 -5.58 7.56
N LYS A 126 -4.28 -6.77 8.18
CA LYS A 126 -3.04 -7.57 8.21
C LYS A 126 -2.58 -7.97 6.81
N ILE A 127 -3.50 -8.43 5.97
CA ILE A 127 -3.19 -8.75 4.57
C ILE A 127 -2.77 -7.51 3.81
N GLY A 128 -3.47 -6.39 4.00
CA GLY A 128 -3.17 -5.17 3.27
C GLY A 128 -1.79 -4.61 3.59
N ILE A 129 -1.35 -4.73 4.85
CA ILE A 129 0.03 -4.41 5.25
C ILE A 129 1.02 -5.36 4.57
N ALA A 130 0.79 -6.68 4.64
CA ALA A 130 1.66 -7.65 3.99
C ALA A 130 1.73 -7.46 2.45
N PHE A 131 0.60 -7.11 1.83
CA PHE A 131 0.49 -6.80 0.41
C PHE A 131 1.39 -5.61 0.04
N GLN A 132 1.34 -4.53 0.82
CA GLN A 132 2.13 -3.33 0.54
C GLN A 132 3.62 -3.57 0.76
N ILE A 133 4.02 -4.27 1.83
CA ILE A 133 5.44 -4.62 2.05
C ILE A 133 5.95 -5.47 0.89
N LYS A 134 5.13 -6.39 0.36
CA LYS A 134 5.48 -7.17 -0.83
C LYS A 134 5.67 -6.29 -2.08
N ASP A 135 4.79 -5.31 -2.28
CA ASP A 135 4.93 -4.35 -3.38
C ASP A 135 6.23 -3.54 -3.25
N ASP A 136 6.55 -3.05 -2.05
CA ASP A 136 7.79 -2.31 -1.78
C ASP A 136 9.03 -3.18 -2.03
N LEU A 137 8.99 -4.47 -1.66
CA LEU A 137 10.08 -5.42 -1.91
C LEU A 137 10.37 -5.60 -3.41
N PHE A 138 9.35 -5.51 -4.27
CA PHE A 138 9.56 -5.61 -5.72
C PHE A 138 10.37 -4.43 -6.28
N ASP A 139 10.34 -3.26 -5.64
CA ASP A 139 11.10 -2.10 -6.10
C ASP A 139 12.63 -2.30 -5.97
N PHE A 140 13.06 -3.24 -5.12
CA PHE A 140 14.48 -3.59 -4.87
C PHE A 140 14.88 -5.00 -5.33
N GLY A 141 13.93 -5.79 -5.84
CA GLY A 141 14.13 -7.19 -6.23
C GLY A 141 15.18 -7.40 -7.32
N LEU A 142 15.70 -8.64 -7.42
CA LEU A 142 16.63 -9.05 -8.49
C LEU A 142 15.91 -9.63 -9.71
N ASP A 143 14.70 -10.13 -9.49
CA ASP A 143 13.91 -10.77 -10.54
C ASP A 143 13.37 -9.70 -11.50
N ASP A 144 13.45 -9.98 -12.81
CA ASP A 144 12.88 -9.13 -13.85
C ASP A 144 11.34 -9.26 -13.81
N VAL A 145 10.73 -8.53 -12.87
CA VAL A 145 9.28 -8.48 -12.65
C VAL A 145 8.57 -7.81 -13.84
N GLY A 146 9.31 -7.26 -14.82
CA GLY A 146 8.76 -6.46 -15.91
C GLY A 146 8.35 -5.04 -15.48
N LYS A 147 8.81 -4.59 -14.30
CA LYS A 147 8.73 -3.21 -13.83
C LYS A 147 10.14 -2.65 -13.65
N PRO A 148 10.38 -1.37 -13.99
CA PRO A 148 11.64 -0.72 -13.67
C PRO A 148 11.83 -0.67 -12.15
N LEU A 149 13.00 -1.08 -11.67
CA LEU A 149 13.38 -1.01 -10.25
C LEU A 149 13.63 0.46 -9.82
N GLY A 150 13.50 0.72 -8.52
CA GLY A 150 13.83 2.01 -7.91
C GLY A 150 12.85 3.14 -8.21
N ASN A 151 11.58 2.84 -8.50
CA ASN A 151 10.57 3.87 -8.68
C ASN A 151 10.26 4.56 -7.35
N ASP A 152 10.24 3.82 -6.24
CA ASP A 152 10.05 4.43 -4.92
C ASP A 152 11.19 5.41 -4.62
N ILE A 153 12.43 5.06 -5.00
CA ILE A 153 13.58 5.96 -4.86
C ILE A 153 13.42 7.21 -5.75
N LYS A 154 12.99 7.05 -7.00
CA LYS A 154 12.68 8.16 -7.92
C LYS A 154 11.62 9.09 -7.35
N GLU A 155 10.62 8.53 -6.69
CA GLU A 155 9.52 9.27 -6.05
C GLU A 155 9.86 9.75 -4.63
N LYS A 156 11.09 9.50 -4.16
CA LYS A 156 11.57 9.85 -2.81
C LYS A 156 10.74 9.20 -1.69
N LYS A 157 10.11 8.07 -2.00
CA LYS A 157 9.39 7.22 -1.05
C LYS A 157 10.41 6.40 -0.27
N MET A 158 10.32 6.52 1.05
CA MET A 158 11.21 5.84 1.99
C MET A 158 10.47 4.61 2.51
N THR A 159 10.69 3.45 1.89
CA THR A 159 10.00 2.20 2.22
C THR A 159 10.77 1.35 3.24
N LEU A 160 10.13 0.32 3.80
CA LEU A 160 10.65 -0.46 4.92
C LEU A 160 12.09 -0.98 4.72
N PRO A 161 12.47 -1.56 3.57
CA PRO A 161 13.84 -2.02 3.36
C PRO A 161 14.89 -0.92 3.50
N LEU A 162 14.57 0.27 2.96
CA LEU A 162 15.46 1.43 3.00
C LEU A 162 15.49 2.08 4.39
N ILE A 163 14.36 2.17 5.08
CA ILE A 163 14.29 2.68 6.46
C ILE A 163 15.19 1.83 7.36
N TYR A 164 15.06 0.51 7.27
CA TYR A 164 15.91 -0.41 8.02
C TYR A 164 17.39 -0.20 7.69
N ALA A 165 17.73 -0.21 6.40
CA ALA A 165 19.11 -0.03 5.93
C ALA A 165 19.78 1.23 6.50
N LEU A 166 19.06 2.36 6.49
CA LEU A 166 19.55 3.63 7.00
C LEU A 166 19.73 3.67 8.51
N ASN A 167 19.04 2.80 9.25
CA ASN A 167 19.17 2.69 10.70
C ASN A 167 20.33 1.77 11.13
N GLN A 168 20.89 0.98 10.20
CA GLN A 168 22.04 0.10 10.47
C GLN A 168 23.41 0.76 10.25
N VAL A 169 23.43 1.98 9.72
CA VAL A 169 24.68 2.64 9.30
C VAL A 169 25.02 3.90 10.09
N THR A 170 26.27 4.33 9.95
CA THR A 170 26.75 5.57 10.59
C THR A 170 25.96 6.79 10.11
N SER A 171 25.89 7.83 10.93
CA SER A 171 25.22 9.09 10.55
C SER A 171 25.85 9.76 9.32
N SER A 172 27.12 9.48 9.00
CA SER A 172 27.77 9.98 7.79
C SER A 172 27.25 9.27 6.54
N GLU A 173 27.17 7.94 6.59
CA GLU A 173 26.65 7.12 5.50
C GLU A 173 25.15 7.34 5.29
N LYS A 174 24.36 7.42 6.37
CA LYS A 174 22.94 7.80 6.32
C LYS A 174 22.74 9.12 5.57
N ARG A 175 23.53 10.15 5.89
CA ARG A 175 23.48 11.46 5.20
C ARG A 175 23.85 11.35 3.72
N ARG A 176 24.84 10.51 3.39
CA ARG A 176 25.27 10.26 2.00
C ARG A 176 24.14 9.64 1.17
N ILE A 177 23.50 8.58 1.69
CA ILE A 177 22.40 7.89 1.00
C ILE A 177 21.18 8.82 0.86
N ILE A 178 20.80 9.54 1.92
CA ILE A 178 19.71 10.53 1.86
C ILE A 178 20.01 11.61 0.82
N ASN A 179 21.26 12.06 0.68
CA ASN A 179 21.63 13.03 -0.36
C ASN A 179 21.46 12.46 -1.78
N LEU A 180 21.77 11.18 -2.01
CA LEU A 180 21.52 10.52 -3.29
C LEU A 180 20.03 10.55 -3.64
N ILE A 181 19.16 10.20 -2.70
CA ILE A 181 17.70 10.22 -2.89
C ILE A 181 17.18 11.66 -3.08
N LYS A 182 17.73 12.63 -2.35
CA LYS A 182 17.23 14.01 -2.41
C LYS A 182 17.54 14.69 -3.74
N ASN A 183 18.77 14.52 -4.23
CA ASN A 183 19.36 15.34 -5.29
C ASN A 183 19.69 14.55 -6.57
N HIS A 184 19.64 13.22 -6.53
CA HIS A 184 20.03 12.34 -7.65
C HIS A 184 19.05 11.18 -7.85
N ASN A 185 17.80 11.33 -7.43
CA ASN A 185 16.74 10.32 -7.58
C ASN A 185 16.38 9.99 -9.03
N GLU A 186 16.72 10.85 -9.99
CA GLU A 186 16.49 10.60 -11.43
C GLU A 186 17.72 10.01 -12.14
N ASP A 187 18.88 9.98 -11.49
CA ASP A 187 20.10 9.39 -12.04
C ASP A 187 20.11 7.88 -11.79
N THR A 188 19.96 7.10 -12.87
CA THR A 188 19.91 5.63 -12.84
C THR A 188 21.09 5.00 -12.10
N HIS A 189 22.30 5.55 -12.22
CA HIS A 189 23.47 5.01 -11.54
C HIS A 189 23.41 5.28 -10.03
N LYS A 190 22.90 6.45 -9.62
CA LYS A 190 22.71 6.77 -8.21
C LYS A 190 21.55 6.02 -7.57
N VAL A 191 20.48 5.76 -8.33
CA VAL A 191 19.39 4.90 -7.89
C VAL A 191 19.89 3.47 -7.66
N ALA A 192 20.68 2.92 -8.61
CA ALA A 192 21.29 1.59 -8.45
C ALA A 192 22.20 1.50 -7.21
N GLU A 193 22.96 2.57 -6.92
CA GLU A 193 23.80 2.66 -5.72
C GLU A 193 22.98 2.56 -4.42
N VAL A 194 21.79 3.18 -4.37
CA VAL A 194 20.89 3.07 -3.21
C VAL A 194 20.27 1.67 -3.12
N ILE A 195 19.90 1.06 -4.25
CA ILE A 195 19.37 -0.32 -4.28
C ILE A 195 20.42 -1.31 -3.74
N ASP A 196 21.66 -1.22 -4.20
CA ASP A 196 22.74 -2.09 -3.74
C ASP A 196 23.06 -1.90 -2.26
N PHE A 197 22.99 -0.66 -1.77
CA PHE A 197 23.09 -0.36 -0.35
C PHE A 197 22.00 -1.08 0.47
N VAL A 198 20.73 -1.00 0.04
CA VAL A 198 19.62 -1.69 0.71
C VAL A 198 19.83 -3.21 0.72
N ARG A 199 20.26 -3.78 -0.40
CA ARG A 199 20.55 -5.22 -0.52
C ARG A 199 21.65 -5.69 0.44
N GLN A 200 22.73 -4.92 0.55
CA GLN A 200 23.88 -5.28 1.40
C GLN A 200 23.60 -5.08 2.90
N SER A 201 22.65 -4.22 3.24
CA SER A 201 22.29 -3.91 4.64
C SER A 201 21.39 -4.95 5.33
N GLY A 202 20.86 -5.94 4.60
CA GLY A 202 19.85 -6.87 5.11
C GLY A 202 18.41 -6.31 5.13
N GLY A 203 18.18 -5.12 4.56
CA GLY A 203 16.84 -4.49 4.53
C GLY A 203 15.76 -5.32 3.85
N LEU A 204 16.11 -6.08 2.81
CA LEU A 204 15.14 -6.97 2.12
C LEU A 204 14.73 -8.15 2.99
N GLU A 205 15.67 -8.74 3.72
CA GLU A 205 15.40 -9.85 4.63
C GLU A 205 14.53 -9.37 5.79
N TYR A 206 14.85 -8.20 6.37
CA TYR A 206 14.04 -7.59 7.42
C TYR A 206 12.59 -7.36 6.99
N ALA A 207 12.38 -6.71 5.84
CA ALA A 207 11.04 -6.45 5.31
C ALA A 207 10.30 -7.74 4.96
N THR A 208 11.00 -8.77 4.45
CA THR A 208 10.40 -10.10 4.19
C THR A 208 9.91 -10.74 5.48
N ASN A 209 10.72 -10.72 6.55
CA ASN A 209 10.34 -11.26 7.85
C ASN A 209 9.11 -10.52 8.42
N LYS A 210 9.09 -9.18 8.34
CA LYS A 210 7.92 -8.38 8.75
C LYS A 210 6.67 -8.72 7.96
N MET A 211 6.78 -8.87 6.63
CA MET A 211 5.66 -9.32 5.80
C MET A 211 5.11 -10.67 6.25
N LEU A 212 5.99 -11.64 6.55
CA LEU A 212 5.59 -12.97 7.03
C LEU A 212 4.97 -12.92 8.44
N GLU A 213 5.39 -12.01 9.32
CA GLU A 213 4.72 -11.79 10.61
C GLU A 213 3.25 -11.38 10.41
N TYR A 214 2.98 -10.41 9.52
CA TYR A 214 1.61 -9.98 9.19
C TYR A 214 0.81 -11.07 8.48
N GLN A 215 1.46 -11.88 7.64
CA GLN A 215 0.85 -13.06 7.02
C GLN A 215 0.39 -14.06 8.10
N GLN A 216 1.24 -14.36 9.07
CA GLN A 216 0.92 -15.29 10.15
C GLN A 216 -0.17 -14.74 11.08
N ASP A 217 -0.16 -13.44 11.37
CA ASP A 217 -1.25 -12.78 12.09
C ASP A 217 -2.60 -12.96 11.37
N ALA A 218 -2.61 -12.82 10.03
CA ALA A 218 -3.83 -13.04 9.24
C ALA A 218 -4.32 -14.50 9.31
N PHE A 219 -3.41 -15.49 9.26
CA PHE A 219 -3.79 -16.90 9.44
C PHE A 219 -4.36 -17.17 10.83
N ARG A 220 -3.75 -16.61 11.89
CA ARG A 220 -4.27 -16.76 13.27
C ARG A 220 -5.69 -16.24 13.42
N ILE A 221 -6.06 -15.16 12.71
CA ILE A 221 -7.45 -14.66 12.72
C ILE A 221 -8.40 -15.65 12.04
N LEU A 222 -7.96 -16.31 10.96
CA LEU A 222 -8.79 -17.30 10.25
C LEU A 222 -8.97 -18.61 11.02
N GLU A 223 -8.09 -18.95 11.95
CA GLU A 223 -8.20 -20.17 12.79
C GLU A 223 -9.50 -20.20 13.60
N ASP A 224 -10.02 -19.04 14.00
CA ASP A 224 -11.29 -18.89 14.73
C ASP A 224 -12.52 -19.25 13.89
N PHE A 225 -12.39 -19.36 12.57
CA PHE A 225 -13.50 -19.63 11.66
C PHE A 225 -13.61 -21.13 11.33
N PRO A 226 -14.84 -21.65 11.12
CA PRO A 226 -15.04 -23.05 10.77
C PRO A 226 -14.39 -23.38 9.42
N ASP A 227 -13.90 -24.61 9.31
CA ASP A 227 -13.33 -25.11 8.06
C ASP A 227 -14.38 -25.10 6.95
N SER A 228 -14.02 -24.45 5.85
CA SER A 228 -14.88 -24.26 4.68
C SER A 228 -14.05 -23.94 3.46
N GLU A 229 -14.62 -24.12 2.27
CA GLU A 229 -13.97 -23.71 1.01
C GLU A 229 -13.64 -22.21 0.99
N TYR A 230 -14.44 -21.38 1.67
CA TYR A 230 -14.22 -19.94 1.79
C TYR A 230 -13.03 -19.61 2.67
N LYS A 231 -12.89 -20.26 3.83
CA LYS A 231 -11.70 -20.14 4.69
C LYS A 231 -10.44 -20.55 3.93
N SER A 232 -10.46 -21.72 3.27
CA SER A 232 -9.34 -22.17 2.44
C SER A 232 -9.03 -21.21 1.28
N GLY A 233 -10.06 -20.62 0.66
CA GLY A 233 -9.87 -19.59 -0.37
C GLY A 233 -9.20 -18.32 0.16
N LEU A 234 -9.57 -17.86 1.35
CA LEU A 234 -8.91 -16.74 2.02
C LEU A 234 -7.46 -17.06 2.38
N GLU A 235 -7.19 -18.27 2.88
CA GLU A 235 -5.82 -18.72 3.17
C GLU A 235 -4.95 -18.75 1.89
N GLN A 236 -5.52 -19.22 0.78
CA GLN A 236 -4.84 -19.19 -0.52
C GLN A 236 -4.58 -17.76 -1.00
N LEU A 237 -5.51 -16.83 -0.77
CA LEU A 237 -5.32 -15.41 -1.09
C LEU A 237 -4.18 -14.79 -0.27
N VAL A 238 -4.08 -15.13 1.02
CA VAL A 238 -2.99 -14.68 1.90
C VAL A 238 -1.63 -15.16 1.36
N LYS A 239 -1.53 -16.46 0.99
CA LYS A 239 -0.31 -17.03 0.39
C LYS A 239 0.03 -16.36 -0.93
N TYR A 240 -0.94 -16.25 -1.83
CA TYR A 240 -0.74 -15.61 -3.13
C TYR A 240 -0.22 -14.17 -2.99
N THR A 241 -0.80 -13.39 -2.09
CA THR A 241 -0.44 -11.98 -1.84
C THR A 241 1.03 -11.80 -1.47
N THR A 242 1.61 -12.76 -0.76
CA THR A 242 2.96 -12.69 -0.18
C THR A 242 4.00 -13.47 -0.99
N GLU A 243 3.57 -14.53 -1.68
CA GLU A 243 4.42 -15.40 -2.50
C GLU A 243 4.45 -15.01 -3.99
N ARG A 244 3.57 -14.08 -4.41
CA ARG A 244 3.53 -13.62 -5.81
C ARG A 244 4.91 -13.16 -6.30
N LYS A 245 5.13 -13.36 -7.59
CA LYS A 245 6.34 -12.96 -8.32
C LYS A 245 6.12 -11.80 -9.28
N LYS A 246 4.88 -11.33 -9.45
CA LYS A 246 4.45 -10.17 -10.26
C LYS A 246 3.19 -9.56 -9.67
#